data_AF-W0T6X5-F1
#
_entry.id   AF-W0T6X5-F1
#
_cell.length_a   1.000
_cell.length_b   1.000
_cell.length_c   1.000
_cell.angle_alpha   90.00
_cell.angle_beta   90.00
_cell.angle_gamma   90.00
#
_symmetry.space_group_name_H-M   'P 1'
#
loop_
_entity.id
_entity.type
_entity.pdbx_description
1 polymer ?
#
loop_
_entity_poly.entity_id
_entity_poly.type
_entity_poly.pdbx_seq_one_letter_code
_entity_poly.pdbx_strand_id
1 'polypeptide(L)'
;MRSHLVLAVALSLIVTGCINSIATKFQDNQCVRNCNGEGSPVLFEQPVLQTLQMFVGETSLLFVMLWQKFGVKRDGYELVSGSDNSNKVKLTTRRSYALSLPAICDICGTTLMNLALTMIPVSIYQMTRGVLILFVALFSIVFLKHKISRFEWLSLFIVVFGVFLVGYSGQTGVTIDVSLITGILLIVLAQVCTASQFVIEEHIMSKWIVTPSTLVAYEGMYGAGITLGAMCLASITVVRGHPDSSFNIVSSLHDMFANSSVLYSSIIIMTSIACFNFFGITLTNSMNATVRSTIDTCRTLLVWLVSLSLGWESFKFIQFVGFAMLVLGTLLFNGAITVDKNKLPKWLAKDYPDDQDHRIINVVDEEVERF
;
A
#
# COMPACT_ATOMS: atom_id res chain seq x y z
N MET A 1 -3.94 19.77 17.92
CA MET A 1 -4.07 20.02 16.46
C MET A 1 -3.39 18.93 15.62
N ARG A 2 -2.13 18.54 15.90
CA ARG A 2 -1.43 17.46 15.17
C ARG A 2 -2.13 16.09 15.20
N SER A 3 -2.70 15.66 16.34
CA SER A 3 -3.36 14.34 16.46
C SER A 3 -4.60 14.19 15.58
N HIS A 4 -5.39 15.26 15.40
CA HIS A 4 -6.55 15.24 14.50
C HIS A 4 -6.13 15.15 13.02
N LEU A 5 -5.00 15.75 12.66
CA LEU A 5 -4.44 15.66 11.30
C LEU A 5 -4.00 14.23 10.99
N VAL A 6 -3.27 13.58 11.92
CA VAL A 6 -2.81 12.20 11.74
C VAL A 6 -4.00 11.24 11.61
N LEU A 7 -5.05 11.41 12.44
CA LEU A 7 -6.27 10.61 12.31
C LEU A 7 -6.97 10.84 10.97
N ALA A 8 -7.06 12.09 10.50
CA ALA A 8 -7.65 12.41 9.20
C ALA A 8 -6.86 11.79 8.05
N VAL A 9 -5.53 11.80 8.10
CA VAL A 9 -4.65 11.15 7.11
C VAL A 9 -4.84 9.63 7.13
N ALA A 10 -4.89 9.02 8.32
CA ALA A 10 -5.14 7.58 8.48
C ALA A 10 -6.50 7.17 7.90
N LEU A 11 -7.57 7.90 8.23
CA LEU A 11 -8.90 7.64 7.67
C LEU A 11 -8.92 7.83 6.15
N SER A 12 -8.27 8.89 5.65
CA SER A 12 -8.17 9.14 4.20
C SER A 12 -7.46 8.00 3.49
N LEU A 13 -6.36 7.48 4.06
CA LEU A 13 -5.63 6.32 3.54
C LEU A 13 -6.53 5.07 3.42
N ILE A 14 -7.30 4.76 4.46
CA ILE A 14 -8.20 3.60 4.47
C ILE A 14 -9.31 3.78 3.41
N VAL A 15 -9.92 4.96 3.32
CA VAL A 15 -11.01 5.24 2.38
C VAL A 15 -10.52 5.22 0.94
N THR A 16 -9.44 5.93 0.61
CA THR A 16 -8.92 5.97 -0.77
C THR A 16 -8.43 4.60 -1.22
N GLY A 17 -7.79 3.85 -0.33
CA GLY A 17 -7.40 2.49 -0.63
C GLY A 17 -8.60 1.56 -0.84
N CYS A 18 -9.70 1.73 -0.09
CA CYS A 18 -10.93 0.96 -0.25
C CYS A 18 -11.57 1.24 -1.62
N ILE A 19 -11.68 2.53 -2.00
CA ILE A 19 -12.14 2.96 -3.32
C ILE A 19 -11.29 2.29 -4.41
N ASN A 20 -9.96 2.31 -4.27
CA ASN A 20 -9.05 1.67 -5.21
C ASN A 20 -9.38 0.18 -5.36
N SER A 21 -9.45 -0.58 -4.25
CA SER A 21 -9.73 -2.02 -4.31
C SER A 21 -11.08 -2.37 -4.94
N ILE A 22 -12.12 -1.58 -4.66
CA ILE A 22 -13.46 -1.79 -5.25
C ILE A 22 -13.46 -1.41 -6.73
N ALA A 23 -12.83 -0.29 -7.10
CA ALA A 23 -12.75 0.17 -8.48
C ALA A 23 -11.95 -0.82 -9.36
N THR A 24 -10.84 -1.36 -8.84
CA THR A 24 -10.08 -2.42 -9.52
C THR A 24 -10.94 -3.67 -9.70
N LYS A 25 -11.61 -4.15 -8.65
CA LYS A 25 -12.52 -5.31 -8.77
C LYS A 25 -13.66 -5.07 -9.75
N PHE A 26 -14.23 -3.86 -9.76
CA PHE A 26 -15.25 -3.49 -10.73
C PHE A 26 -14.72 -3.51 -12.15
N GLN A 27 -13.51 -3.00 -12.38
CA GLN A 27 -12.83 -2.99 -13.67
C GLN A 27 -12.54 -4.42 -14.14
N ASP A 28 -12.02 -5.28 -13.27
CA ASP A 28 -11.74 -6.69 -13.58
C ASP A 28 -13.02 -7.43 -14.01
N ASN A 29 -14.17 -7.11 -13.42
CA ASN A 29 -15.45 -7.71 -13.77
C ASN A 29 -16.09 -7.13 -15.05
N GLN A 30 -15.47 -6.14 -15.72
CA GLN A 30 -15.99 -5.63 -16.98
C GLN A 30 -15.70 -6.60 -18.13
N CYS A 31 -16.74 -6.92 -18.89
CA CYS A 31 -16.57 -7.70 -20.12
C CYS A 31 -16.05 -6.81 -21.26
N VAL A 32 -15.04 -7.30 -21.96
CA VAL A 32 -14.34 -6.58 -23.03
C VAL A 32 -14.53 -7.24 -24.38
N ARG A 33 -14.49 -8.58 -24.44
CA ARG A 33 -14.67 -9.34 -25.67
C ARG A 33 -15.71 -10.44 -25.49
N ASN A 34 -16.43 -10.78 -26.56
CA ASN A 34 -17.48 -11.81 -26.57
C ASN A 34 -18.62 -11.62 -25.55
N CYS A 35 -18.99 -10.37 -25.24
CA CYS A 35 -20.02 -10.09 -24.23
C CYS A 35 -21.44 -10.48 -24.62
N ASN A 36 -21.74 -10.56 -25.93
CA ASN A 36 -23.06 -10.87 -26.48
C ASN A 36 -23.05 -12.05 -27.47
N GLY A 37 -21.96 -12.84 -27.54
CA GLY A 37 -21.77 -13.91 -28.53
C GLY A 37 -21.84 -15.34 -27.95
N GLU A 38 -21.77 -16.36 -28.81
CA GLU A 38 -21.74 -17.79 -28.44
C GLU A 38 -20.36 -18.25 -27.91
N GLY A 39 -19.76 -17.51 -26.98
CA GLY A 39 -18.48 -17.85 -26.36
C GLY A 39 -18.41 -17.43 -24.90
N SER A 40 -17.38 -17.89 -24.18
CA SER A 40 -17.12 -17.41 -22.81
C SER A 40 -16.74 -15.93 -22.84
N PRO A 41 -17.39 -15.06 -22.05
CA PRO A 41 -17.06 -13.63 -22.01
C PRO A 41 -15.62 -13.45 -21.51
N VAL A 42 -14.86 -12.60 -22.20
CA VAL A 42 -13.49 -12.26 -21.79
C VAL A 42 -13.57 -10.99 -20.94
N LEU A 43 -13.19 -11.14 -19.68
CA LEU A 43 -13.13 -10.07 -18.69
C LEU A 43 -11.83 -9.25 -18.82
N PHE A 44 -11.82 -8.05 -18.28
CA PHE A 44 -10.64 -7.18 -18.28
C PHE A 44 -9.62 -7.64 -17.22
N GLU A 45 -8.91 -8.72 -17.47
CA GLU A 45 -7.86 -9.21 -16.55
C GLU A 45 -6.48 -8.79 -17.02
N GLN A 46 -6.11 -7.53 -16.74
CA GLN A 46 -4.85 -6.95 -17.21
C GLN A 46 -4.03 -6.29 -16.09
N PRO A 47 -3.37 -7.11 -15.24
CA PRO A 47 -2.69 -6.62 -14.05
C PRO A 47 -1.48 -5.72 -14.37
N VAL A 48 -0.77 -5.96 -15.47
CA VAL A 48 0.37 -5.13 -15.90
C VAL A 48 -0.10 -3.72 -16.30
N LEU A 49 -1.25 -3.62 -16.99
CA LEU A 49 -1.83 -2.34 -17.35
C LEU A 49 -2.33 -1.58 -16.12
N GLN A 50 -2.86 -2.26 -15.11
CA GLN A 50 -3.23 -1.66 -13.82
C GLN A 50 -2.02 -1.14 -13.06
N THR A 51 -0.89 -1.86 -13.08
CA THR A 51 0.39 -1.37 -12.52
C THR A 51 0.87 -0.12 -13.25
N LEU A 52 0.70 -0.05 -14.58
CA LEU A 52 0.99 1.17 -15.33
C LEU A 52 0.05 2.32 -14.92
N GLN A 53 -1.25 2.07 -14.77
CA GLN A 53 -2.22 3.07 -14.30
C GLN A 53 -1.86 3.60 -12.91
N MET A 54 -1.39 2.73 -12.01
CA MET A 54 -0.90 3.10 -10.68
C MET A 54 0.21 4.16 -10.77
N PHE A 55 1.28 3.88 -11.53
CA PHE A 55 2.41 4.80 -11.65
C PHE A 55 2.09 6.07 -12.44
N VAL A 56 1.23 6.00 -13.45
CA VAL A 56 0.75 7.21 -14.17
C VAL A 56 -0.08 8.09 -13.23
N GLY A 57 -0.91 7.48 -12.38
CA GLY A 57 -1.65 8.17 -11.33
C GLY A 57 -0.71 8.92 -10.37
N GLU A 58 0.34 8.28 -9.87
CA GLU A 58 1.33 8.91 -8.99
C GLU A 58 2.12 10.03 -9.68
N THR A 59 2.53 9.81 -10.93
CA THR A 59 3.21 10.83 -11.75
C THR A 59 2.34 12.08 -11.92
N SER A 60 1.00 11.93 -11.93
CA SER A 60 0.08 13.07 -12.03
C SER A 60 0.29 14.13 -10.93
N LEU A 61 0.81 13.73 -9.76
CA LEU A 61 1.14 14.65 -8.68
C LEU A 61 2.26 15.63 -9.06
N LEU A 62 3.21 15.24 -9.93
CA LEU A 62 4.20 16.17 -10.48
C LEU A 62 3.50 17.30 -11.25
N PHE A 63 2.52 16.96 -12.09
CA PHE A 63 1.79 17.94 -12.87
C PHE A 63 0.97 18.89 -11.99
N VAL A 64 0.33 18.38 -10.94
CA VAL A 64 -0.39 19.22 -9.96
C VAL A 64 0.57 20.21 -9.28
N MET A 65 1.76 19.76 -8.87
CA MET A 65 2.76 20.64 -8.25
C MET A 65 3.32 21.67 -9.22
N LEU A 66 3.60 21.29 -10.47
CA LEU A 66 4.02 22.22 -11.51
C LEU A 66 2.91 23.23 -11.82
N TRP A 67 1.66 22.79 -11.91
CA TRP A 67 0.51 23.65 -12.11
C TRP A 67 0.36 24.68 -10.99
N GLN A 68 0.52 24.28 -9.73
CA GLN A 68 0.53 25.21 -8.61
C GLN A 68 1.69 26.21 -8.72
N LYS A 69 2.88 25.78 -9.14
CA LYS A 69 4.05 26.65 -9.30
C LYS A 69 3.92 27.64 -10.45
N PHE A 70 3.31 27.26 -11.57
CA PHE A 70 3.16 28.09 -12.76
C PHE A 70 1.85 28.91 -12.78
N GLY A 71 0.77 28.39 -12.21
CA GLY A 71 -0.56 29.01 -12.20
C GLY A 71 -0.79 29.98 -11.04
N VAL A 72 0.09 29.97 -10.04
CA VAL A 72 -0.05 30.80 -8.84
C VAL A 72 1.13 31.77 -8.74
N LYS A 73 1.01 32.96 -9.35
CA LYS A 73 1.69 34.17 -8.83
C LYS A 73 1.03 34.50 -7.47
N ARG A 74 1.35 33.77 -6.41
CA ARG A 74 1.04 34.21 -5.03
C ARG A 74 2.34 34.59 -4.37
N ASP A 75 2.36 35.84 -3.94
CA ASP A 75 3.36 36.43 -3.08
C ASP A 75 3.81 35.45 -1.99
N GLY A 76 5.12 35.27 -1.89
CA GLY A 76 5.81 35.21 -0.60
C GLY A 76 5.42 34.13 0.42
N TYR A 77 4.75 33.04 0.05
CA TYR A 77 4.68 31.87 0.93
C TYR A 77 5.91 30.99 0.70
N GLU A 78 7.03 31.39 1.29
CA GLU A 78 8.02 30.39 1.69
C GLU A 78 7.29 29.40 2.61
N LEU A 79 7.34 28.11 2.28
CA LEU A 79 7.06 27.07 3.25
C LEU A 79 7.89 27.41 4.48
N VAL A 80 7.24 27.69 5.61
CA VAL A 80 7.90 27.70 6.92
C VAL A 80 8.52 26.32 7.06
N SER A 81 9.77 26.22 6.62
CA SER A 81 10.68 25.19 7.03
C SER A 81 10.76 25.44 8.53
N GLY A 82 10.06 24.61 9.31
CA GLY A 82 10.24 24.60 10.75
C GLY A 82 11.73 24.67 11.03
N SER A 83 12.08 25.51 12.00
CA SER A 83 13.43 25.89 12.43
C SER A 83 14.34 24.73 12.88
N ASP A 84 14.04 23.48 12.50
CA ASP A 84 14.73 22.24 12.88
C ASP A 84 15.41 21.53 11.68
N ASN A 85 15.41 22.13 10.49
CA ASN A 85 15.94 21.50 9.26
C ASN A 85 17.43 21.77 8.98
N SER A 86 18.21 22.23 9.96
CA SER A 86 19.63 22.60 9.81
C SER A 86 20.53 21.43 9.39
N ASN A 87 20.12 20.17 9.61
CA ASN A 87 20.92 18.98 9.31
C ASN A 87 20.45 18.15 8.09
N LYS A 88 19.34 18.50 7.44
CA LYS A 88 18.82 17.69 6.32
C LYS A 88 19.28 18.26 4.96
N VAL A 89 19.87 17.40 4.13
CA VAL A 89 20.46 17.82 2.84
C VAL A 89 19.39 17.98 1.75
N LYS A 90 19.41 19.11 1.02
CA LYS A 90 18.55 19.34 -0.15
C LYS A 90 18.88 18.32 -1.26
N LEU A 91 17.85 17.81 -1.95
CA LEU A 91 18.03 16.87 -3.05
C LEU A 91 18.75 17.52 -4.24
N THR A 92 19.95 17.04 -4.56
CA THR A 92 20.64 17.32 -5.82
C THR A 92 20.18 16.33 -6.88
N THR A 93 20.13 16.71 -8.16
CA THR A 93 19.74 15.85 -9.31
C THR A 93 20.44 14.48 -9.30
N ARG A 94 21.70 14.41 -8.86
CA ARG A 94 22.46 13.14 -8.76
C ARG A 94 21.97 12.20 -7.65
N ARG A 95 21.33 12.75 -6.61
CA ARG A 95 20.70 11.98 -5.51
C ARG A 95 19.25 11.60 -5.82
N SER A 96 18.65 12.16 -6.88
CA SER A 96 17.33 11.77 -7.39
C SER A 96 17.27 10.29 -7.76
N TYR A 97 18.38 9.70 -8.25
CA TYR A 97 18.46 8.28 -8.55
C TYR A 97 18.21 7.38 -7.33
N ALA A 98 18.47 7.85 -6.11
CA ALA A 98 18.18 7.06 -4.92
C ALA A 98 16.66 6.91 -4.66
N LEU A 99 15.83 7.81 -5.22
CA LEU A 99 14.37 7.71 -5.20
C LEU A 99 13.84 6.64 -6.18
N SER A 100 14.67 6.12 -7.08
CA SER A 100 14.28 4.99 -7.94
C SER A 100 14.27 3.66 -7.19
N LEU A 101 14.94 3.58 -6.03
CA LEU A 101 15.03 2.34 -5.25
C LEU A 101 13.66 1.89 -4.70
N PRO A 102 12.85 2.76 -4.05
CA PRO A 102 11.45 2.45 -3.73
C PRO A 102 10.65 1.96 -4.94
N ALA A 103 10.74 2.66 -6.07
CA ALA A 103 10.01 2.32 -7.29
C ALA A 103 10.39 0.93 -7.83
N ILE A 104 11.66 0.55 -7.76
CA ILE A 104 12.12 -0.80 -8.15
C ILE A 104 11.54 -1.86 -7.21
N CYS A 105 11.54 -1.60 -5.90
CA CYS A 105 10.94 -2.51 -4.92
C CYS A 105 9.42 -2.66 -5.15
N ASP A 106 8.73 -1.57 -5.46
CA ASP A 106 7.29 -1.58 -5.74
C ASP A 106 6.97 -2.32 -7.04
N ILE A 107 7.70 -2.07 -8.13
CA ILE A 107 7.55 -2.82 -9.39
C ILE A 107 7.81 -4.32 -9.18
N CYS A 108 8.88 -4.67 -8.45
CA CYS A 108 9.21 -6.06 -8.17
C CYS A 108 8.09 -6.73 -7.35
N GLY A 109 7.64 -6.06 -6.29
CA GLY A 109 6.53 -6.52 -5.46
C GLY A 109 5.25 -6.70 -6.27
N THR A 110 4.77 -5.66 -6.92
CA THR A 110 3.54 -5.69 -7.73
C THR A 110 3.60 -6.73 -8.84
N THR A 111 4.74 -6.90 -9.52
CA THR A 111 4.90 -7.93 -10.56
C THR A 111 4.76 -9.34 -9.98
N LEU A 112 5.40 -9.62 -8.84
CA LEU A 112 5.27 -10.91 -8.16
C LEU A 112 3.83 -11.14 -7.67
N MET A 113 3.16 -10.10 -7.18
CA MET A 113 1.75 -10.16 -6.77
C MET A 113 0.83 -10.46 -7.96
N ASN A 114 1.04 -9.79 -9.08
CA ASN A 114 0.29 -9.98 -10.31
C ASN A 114 0.48 -11.39 -10.87
N LEU A 115 1.70 -11.93 -10.82
CA LEU A 115 1.96 -13.31 -11.20
C LEU A 115 1.22 -14.28 -10.27
N ALA A 116 1.25 -14.03 -8.95
CA ALA A 116 0.57 -14.88 -7.98
C ALA A 116 -0.95 -14.91 -8.20
N LEU A 117 -1.58 -13.78 -8.54
CA LEU A 117 -3.03 -13.70 -8.82
C LEU A 117 -3.49 -14.62 -9.96
N THR A 118 -2.60 -14.98 -10.90
CA THR A 118 -2.93 -15.94 -11.96
C THR A 118 -2.94 -17.39 -11.48
N MET A 119 -2.31 -17.66 -10.33
CA MET A 119 -2.08 -19.01 -9.79
C MET A 119 -2.99 -19.34 -8.60
N ILE A 120 -3.58 -18.33 -7.97
CA ILE A 120 -4.33 -18.47 -6.71
C ILE A 120 -5.66 -17.69 -6.73
N PRO A 121 -6.65 -18.15 -5.96
CA PRO A 121 -7.86 -17.38 -5.71
C PRO A 121 -7.58 -16.03 -5.02
N VAL A 122 -8.35 -15.01 -5.41
CA VAL A 122 -8.29 -13.64 -4.86
C VAL A 122 -8.44 -13.62 -3.34
N SER A 123 -9.22 -14.54 -2.75
CA SER A 123 -9.38 -14.65 -1.30
C SER A 123 -8.05 -14.97 -0.60
N ILE A 124 -7.32 -16.00 -1.05
CA ILE A 124 -6.01 -16.39 -0.51
C ILE A 124 -4.98 -15.28 -0.71
N TYR A 125 -5.05 -14.59 -1.85
CA TYR A 125 -4.21 -13.43 -2.13
C TYR A 125 -4.38 -12.32 -1.08
N GLN A 126 -5.62 -11.92 -0.80
CA GLN A 126 -5.91 -10.87 0.19
C GLN A 126 -5.49 -11.28 1.60
N MET A 127 -5.62 -12.56 1.94
CA MET A 127 -5.29 -13.09 3.27
C MET A 127 -3.77 -13.14 3.50
N THR A 128 -3.02 -13.63 2.51
CA THR A 128 -1.56 -13.73 2.60
C THR A 128 -0.90 -12.35 2.64
N ARG A 129 -1.57 -11.32 2.09
CA ARG A 129 -1.11 -9.93 2.14
C ARG A 129 -0.95 -9.38 3.57
N GLY A 130 -1.69 -9.88 4.56
CA GLY A 130 -1.56 -9.38 5.93
C GLY A 130 -0.25 -9.79 6.62
N VAL A 131 0.53 -10.72 6.04
CA VAL A 131 1.91 -11.01 6.50
C VAL A 131 2.84 -9.81 6.33
N LEU A 132 2.50 -8.85 5.45
CA LEU A 132 3.26 -7.61 5.24
C LEU A 132 3.65 -6.92 6.55
N ILE A 133 2.74 -6.86 7.52
CA ILE A 133 2.96 -6.20 8.82
C ILE A 133 4.18 -6.79 9.54
N LEU A 134 4.34 -8.12 9.51
CA LEU A 134 5.45 -8.80 10.18
C LEU A 134 6.79 -8.44 9.53
N PHE A 135 6.84 -8.43 8.19
CA PHE A 135 8.06 -8.07 7.47
C PHE A 135 8.42 -6.60 7.67
N VAL A 136 7.43 -5.70 7.65
CA VAL A 136 7.66 -4.27 7.91
C VAL A 136 8.19 -4.05 9.32
N ALA A 137 7.58 -4.67 10.33
CA ALA A 137 8.04 -4.56 11.72
C ALA A 137 9.46 -5.11 11.89
N LEU A 138 9.78 -6.27 11.30
CA LEU A 138 11.10 -6.88 11.37
C LEU A 138 12.16 -6.02 10.66
N PHE A 139 11.87 -5.54 9.46
CA PHE A 139 12.80 -4.67 8.71
C PHE A 139 12.97 -3.29 9.36
N SER A 140 11.93 -2.74 9.99
CA SER A 140 12.04 -1.50 10.76
C SER A 140 13.01 -1.66 11.95
N ILE A 141 12.99 -2.81 12.64
CA ILE A 141 13.96 -3.11 13.70
C ILE A 141 15.38 -3.26 13.13
N VAL A 142 15.55 -4.00 12.03
CA VAL A 142 16.88 -4.31 11.48
C VAL A 142 17.54 -3.09 10.84
N PHE A 143 16.81 -2.36 9.99
CA PHE A 143 17.38 -1.28 9.17
C PHE A 143 17.30 0.10 9.83
N LEU A 144 16.23 0.39 10.57
CA LEU A 144 16.04 1.68 11.25
C LEU A 144 16.44 1.63 12.73
N LYS A 145 16.77 0.44 13.26
CA LYS A 145 17.12 0.23 14.68
C LYS A 145 16.02 0.68 15.64
N HIS A 146 14.77 0.62 15.20
CA HIS A 146 13.63 0.99 16.03
C HIS A 146 13.46 -0.02 17.17
N LYS A 147 13.12 0.46 18.37
CA LYS A 147 12.81 -0.38 19.53
C LYS A 147 11.30 -0.56 19.61
N ILE A 148 10.82 -1.79 19.44
CA ILE A 148 9.40 -2.13 19.58
C ILE A 148 9.15 -2.62 21.01
N SER A 149 8.19 -2.02 21.70
CA SER A 149 7.83 -2.41 23.07
C SER A 149 7.16 -3.80 23.11
N ARG A 150 7.16 -4.46 24.27
CA ARG A 150 6.46 -5.76 24.42
C ARG A 150 4.96 -5.64 24.19
N PHE A 151 4.38 -4.50 24.54
CA PHE A 151 2.97 -4.20 24.31
C PHE A 151 2.65 -4.03 22.82
N GLU A 152 3.53 -3.37 22.08
CA GLU A 152 3.42 -3.28 20.62
C GLU A 152 3.56 -4.65 19.94
N TRP A 153 4.49 -5.49 20.38
CA TRP A 153 4.61 -6.87 19.89
C TRP A 153 3.34 -7.70 20.13
N LEU A 154 2.73 -7.55 21.31
CA LEU A 154 1.45 -8.18 21.60
C LEU A 154 0.35 -7.67 20.68
N SER A 155 0.31 -6.36 20.44
CA SER A 155 -0.66 -5.74 19.54
C SER A 155 -0.49 -6.22 18.10
N LEU A 156 0.75 -6.28 17.59
CA LEU A 156 1.07 -6.83 16.28
C LEU A 156 0.66 -8.31 16.16
N PHE A 157 0.87 -9.11 17.20
CA PHE A 157 0.43 -10.51 17.23
C PHE A 157 -1.10 -10.62 17.13
N ILE A 158 -1.85 -9.77 17.84
CA ILE A 158 -3.31 -9.71 17.74
C ILE A 158 -3.76 -9.35 16.31
N VAL A 159 -3.10 -8.38 15.66
CA VAL A 159 -3.42 -8.02 14.26
C VAL A 159 -3.20 -9.20 13.31
N VAL A 160 -2.03 -9.84 13.40
CA VAL A 160 -1.67 -10.98 12.55
C VAL A 160 -2.60 -12.16 12.78
N PHE A 161 -2.97 -12.44 14.04
CA PHE A 161 -3.94 -13.47 14.36
C PHE A 161 -5.35 -13.14 13.82
N GLY A 162 -5.75 -11.86 13.85
CA GLY A 162 -6.98 -11.39 13.23
C GLY A 162 -7.01 -11.65 11.72
N VAL A 163 -5.94 -11.27 11.00
CA VAL A 163 -5.77 -11.58 9.57
C VAL A 163 -5.85 -13.09 9.32
N PHE A 164 -5.17 -13.90 10.15
CA PHE A 164 -5.18 -15.35 10.03
C PHE A 164 -6.59 -15.94 10.17
N LEU A 165 -7.39 -15.45 11.13
CA LEU A 165 -8.78 -15.87 11.31
C LEU A 165 -9.69 -15.47 10.14
N VAL A 166 -9.53 -14.24 9.62
CA VAL A 166 -10.19 -13.80 8.38
C VAL A 166 -9.82 -14.77 7.26
N GLY A 167 -8.55 -15.17 7.18
CA GLY A 167 -8.07 -16.10 6.17
C GLY A 167 -8.66 -17.50 6.27
N TYR A 168 -8.62 -18.06 7.46
CA TYR A 168 -9.19 -19.37 7.75
C TYR A 168 -10.67 -19.46 7.40
N SER A 169 -11.43 -18.38 7.62
CA SER A 169 -12.86 -18.34 7.30
C SER A 169 -13.20 -18.46 5.81
N GLY A 170 -12.25 -18.12 4.93
CA GLY A 170 -12.46 -18.08 3.49
C GLY A 170 -12.01 -19.34 2.74
N GLN A 171 -11.42 -20.34 3.40
CA GLN A 171 -10.79 -21.50 2.77
C GLN A 171 -11.77 -22.62 2.31
N THR A 172 -13.04 -22.32 2.07
CA THR A 172 -14.00 -23.37 1.69
C THR A 172 -13.71 -23.89 0.27
N GLY A 173 -13.27 -25.15 0.17
CA GLY A 173 -13.13 -25.86 -1.11
C GLY A 173 -11.79 -25.68 -1.84
N VAL A 174 -10.72 -25.27 -1.15
CA VAL A 174 -9.40 -25.09 -1.77
C VAL A 174 -8.60 -26.40 -1.75
N THR A 175 -8.22 -26.91 -2.93
CA THR A 175 -7.28 -28.04 -3.08
C THR A 175 -5.84 -27.55 -2.98
N ILE A 176 -4.99 -28.33 -2.29
CA ILE A 176 -3.56 -28.01 -2.17
C ILE A 176 -2.85 -28.55 -3.41
N ASP A 177 -2.67 -27.68 -4.40
CA ASP A 177 -1.95 -27.98 -5.63
C ASP A 177 -0.61 -27.22 -5.70
N VAL A 178 0.30 -27.69 -6.55
CA VAL A 178 1.63 -27.06 -6.74
C VAL A 178 1.50 -25.59 -7.17
N SER A 179 0.49 -25.26 -7.97
CA SER A 179 0.18 -23.89 -8.37
C SER A 179 -0.13 -23.01 -7.16
N LEU A 180 -0.94 -23.51 -6.23
CA LEU A 180 -1.32 -22.79 -5.01
C LEU A 180 -0.09 -22.52 -4.13
N ILE A 181 0.72 -23.54 -3.90
CA ILE A 181 1.93 -23.41 -3.07
C ILE A 181 2.90 -22.39 -3.70
N THR A 182 3.11 -22.50 -5.02
CA THR A 182 3.98 -21.58 -5.77
C THR A 182 3.45 -20.15 -5.69
N GLY A 183 2.16 -19.95 -5.86
CA GLY A 183 1.52 -18.63 -5.75
C GLY A 183 1.64 -18.02 -4.35
N ILE A 184 1.45 -18.82 -3.28
CA ILE A 184 1.66 -18.35 -1.90
C ILE A 184 3.11 -17.92 -1.67
N LEU A 185 4.09 -18.70 -2.15
CA LEU A 185 5.52 -18.35 -2.05
C LEU A 185 5.83 -17.05 -2.79
N LEU A 186 5.26 -16.84 -3.98
CA LEU A 186 5.40 -15.60 -4.74
C LEU A 186 4.81 -14.40 -3.98
N ILE A 187 3.66 -14.53 -3.31
CA ILE A 187 3.12 -13.44 -2.49
C ILE A 187 4.02 -13.12 -1.32
N VAL A 188 4.53 -14.14 -0.61
CA VAL A 188 5.43 -13.93 0.52
C VAL A 188 6.68 -13.17 0.07
N LEU A 189 7.26 -13.57 -1.07
CA LEU A 189 8.39 -12.85 -1.67
C LEU A 189 8.00 -11.42 -2.07
N ALA A 190 6.80 -11.23 -2.63
CA ALA A 190 6.29 -9.91 -2.96
C ALA A 190 6.13 -9.02 -1.71
N GLN A 191 5.64 -9.57 -0.59
CA GLN A 191 5.49 -8.84 0.67
C GLN A 191 6.85 -8.41 1.24
N VAL A 192 7.91 -9.18 1.01
CA VAL A 192 9.28 -8.78 1.36
C VAL A 192 9.71 -7.55 0.55
N CYS A 193 9.40 -7.49 -0.74
CA CYS A 193 9.69 -6.32 -1.58
C CYS A 193 8.88 -5.09 -1.14
N THR A 194 7.58 -5.23 -0.90
CA THR A 194 6.72 -4.14 -0.41
C THR A 194 7.12 -3.69 0.99
N ALA A 195 7.51 -4.60 1.89
CA ALA A 195 8.03 -4.22 3.19
C ALA A 195 9.33 -3.42 3.08
N SER A 196 10.21 -3.83 2.17
CA SER A 196 11.46 -3.10 1.87
C SER A 196 11.17 -1.70 1.36
N GLN A 197 10.19 -1.54 0.46
CA GLN A 197 9.74 -0.24 -0.04
C GLN A 197 9.35 0.70 1.13
N PHE A 198 8.43 0.28 2.02
CA PHE A 198 7.98 1.13 3.13
C PHE A 198 9.12 1.55 4.06
N VAL A 199 10.05 0.64 4.33
CA VAL A 199 11.20 0.90 5.20
C VAL A 199 12.23 1.81 4.54
N ILE A 200 12.45 1.66 3.22
CA ILE A 200 13.34 2.54 2.46
C ILE A 200 12.74 3.95 2.36
N GLU A 201 11.43 4.08 2.16
CA GLU A 201 10.73 5.37 2.16
C GLU A 201 10.88 6.10 3.51
N GLU A 202 10.61 5.39 4.61
CA GLU A 202 10.81 5.93 5.96
C GLU A 202 12.27 6.39 6.16
N HIS A 203 13.22 5.56 5.71
CA HIS A 203 14.64 5.88 5.79
C HIS A 203 15.00 7.13 4.98
N ILE A 204 14.48 7.26 3.76
CA ILE A 204 14.72 8.41 2.87
C ILE A 204 14.20 9.70 3.50
N MET A 205 12.98 9.70 4.04
CA MET A 205 12.37 10.88 4.67
C MET A 205 13.04 11.27 5.99
N SER A 206 13.61 10.29 6.70
CA SER A 206 14.42 10.56 7.88
C SER A 206 15.72 11.30 7.53
N LYS A 207 16.34 10.97 6.39
CA LYS A 207 17.66 11.51 5.98
C LYS A 207 17.62 12.77 5.12
N TRP A 208 16.59 12.97 4.30
CA TRP A 208 16.53 14.07 3.32
C TRP A 208 15.28 14.95 3.52
N ILE A 209 15.38 16.23 3.14
CA ILE A 209 14.21 17.12 3.06
C ILE A 209 13.46 16.80 1.77
N VAL A 210 12.57 15.81 1.83
CA VAL A 210 11.68 15.47 0.72
C VAL A 210 10.25 15.59 1.22
N THR A 211 9.44 16.39 0.54
CA THR A 211 8.01 16.44 0.86
C THR A 211 7.33 15.14 0.41
N PRO A 212 6.36 14.60 1.17
CA PRO A 212 5.65 13.38 0.81
C PRO A 212 5.13 13.37 -0.62
N SER A 213 4.58 14.50 -1.07
CA SER A 213 4.09 14.67 -2.44
C SER A 213 5.20 14.45 -3.46
N THR A 214 6.38 15.05 -3.25
CA THR A 214 7.52 14.93 -4.16
C THR A 214 8.03 13.49 -4.24
N LEU A 215 8.10 12.79 -3.10
CA LEU A 215 8.56 11.39 -3.06
C LEU A 215 7.69 10.50 -3.95
N VAL A 216 6.36 10.54 -3.77
CA VAL A 216 5.39 9.77 -4.58
C VAL A 216 5.49 10.14 -6.06
N ALA A 217 5.68 11.43 -6.36
CA ALA A 217 5.69 11.91 -7.72
C ALA A 217 6.95 11.42 -8.49
N TYR A 218 8.10 11.34 -7.82
CA TYR A 218 9.32 10.74 -8.40
C TYR A 218 9.22 9.22 -8.50
N GLU A 219 8.64 8.55 -7.51
CA GLU A 219 8.37 7.11 -7.54
C GLU A 219 7.50 6.75 -8.75
N GLY A 220 6.39 7.45 -8.94
CA GLY A 220 5.52 7.32 -10.10
C GLY A 220 6.26 7.52 -11.42
N MET A 221 7.11 8.56 -11.52
CA MET A 221 7.85 8.85 -12.76
C MET A 221 8.86 7.75 -13.11
N TYR A 222 9.65 7.28 -12.13
CA TYR A 222 10.60 6.19 -12.35
C TYR A 222 9.86 4.86 -12.59
N GLY A 223 8.80 4.59 -11.83
CA GLY A 223 7.97 3.39 -11.94
C GLY A 223 7.27 3.28 -13.28
N ALA A 224 6.67 4.38 -13.76
CA ALA A 224 6.04 4.45 -15.08
C ALA A 224 7.07 4.23 -16.20
N GLY A 225 8.24 4.86 -16.09
CA GLY A 225 9.33 4.69 -17.06
C GLY A 225 9.83 3.25 -17.15
N ILE A 226 10.11 2.62 -16.00
CA ILE A 226 10.58 1.23 -15.95
C ILE A 226 9.49 0.27 -16.44
N THR A 227 8.24 0.47 -16.01
CA THR A 227 7.11 -0.40 -16.40
C THR A 227 6.82 -0.30 -17.90
N LEU A 228 6.77 0.92 -18.46
CA LEU A 228 6.64 1.12 -19.91
C LEU A 228 7.80 0.47 -20.67
N GLY A 229 9.03 0.64 -20.19
CA GLY A 229 10.21 -0.01 -20.78
C GLY A 229 10.10 -1.54 -20.77
N ALA A 230 9.72 -2.12 -19.63
CA ALA A 230 9.52 -3.56 -19.48
C ALA A 230 8.40 -4.09 -20.40
N MET A 231 7.29 -3.37 -20.49
CA MET A 231 6.19 -3.71 -21.39
C MET A 231 6.64 -3.64 -22.86
N CYS A 232 7.35 -2.59 -23.28
CA CYS A 232 7.89 -2.47 -24.64
C CYS A 232 8.87 -3.60 -24.99
N LEU A 233 9.72 -4.01 -24.05
CA LEU A 233 10.60 -5.17 -24.24
C LEU A 233 9.81 -6.47 -24.36
N ALA A 234 8.78 -6.66 -23.52
CA ALA A 234 7.91 -7.82 -23.57
C ALA A 234 7.11 -7.90 -24.89
N SER A 235 6.65 -6.76 -25.43
CA SER A 235 5.95 -6.73 -26.71
C SER A 235 6.85 -7.09 -27.90
N ILE A 236 8.13 -6.74 -27.86
CA ILE A 236 9.09 -7.11 -28.92
C ILE A 236 9.48 -8.60 -28.84
N THR A 237 9.61 -9.14 -27.62
CA THR A 237 10.16 -10.50 -27.39
C THR A 237 9.10 -11.61 -27.31
N VAL A 238 7.96 -11.36 -26.67
CA VAL A 238 6.94 -12.38 -26.37
C VAL A 238 5.77 -12.36 -27.35
N VAL A 239 5.34 -11.18 -27.81
CA VAL A 239 4.17 -11.05 -28.73
C VAL A 239 4.46 -11.60 -30.12
N ARG A 240 5.74 -11.78 -30.50
CA ARG A 240 6.13 -12.49 -31.73
C ARG A 240 5.68 -13.95 -31.77
N GLY A 241 5.37 -14.57 -30.62
CA GLY A 241 4.91 -15.97 -30.53
C GLY A 241 3.41 -16.16 -30.28
N HIS A 242 2.73 -15.21 -29.62
CA HIS A 242 1.30 -15.34 -29.24
C HIS A 242 0.59 -13.96 -29.29
N PRO A 243 -0.09 -13.61 -30.39
CA PRO A 243 -0.70 -12.28 -30.58
C PRO A 243 -1.86 -11.97 -29.62
N ASP A 244 -2.53 -12.99 -29.07
CA ASP A 244 -3.64 -12.88 -28.10
C ASP A 244 -3.21 -12.89 -26.63
N SER A 245 -1.91 -12.84 -26.36
CA SER A 245 -1.40 -12.88 -24.98
C SER A 245 -1.74 -11.59 -24.22
N SER A 246 -2.10 -11.71 -22.93
CA SER A 246 -2.41 -10.61 -22.00
C SER A 246 -1.29 -9.56 -21.83
N PHE A 247 -0.14 -9.76 -22.46
CA PHE A 247 1.00 -8.85 -22.51
C PHE A 247 1.01 -7.90 -23.73
N ASN A 248 0.03 -8.00 -24.63
CA ASN A 248 -0.05 -7.14 -25.81
C ASN A 248 -0.60 -5.74 -25.49
N ILE A 249 0.31 -4.80 -25.20
CA ILE A 249 0.03 -3.40 -24.82
C ILE A 249 -0.97 -2.70 -25.76
N VAL A 250 -0.84 -2.91 -27.08
CA VAL A 250 -1.65 -2.19 -28.06
C VAL A 250 -3.10 -2.65 -27.97
N SER A 251 -3.31 -3.95 -27.84
CA SER A 251 -4.64 -4.53 -27.67
C SER A 251 -5.24 -4.14 -26.31
N SER A 252 -4.42 -4.17 -25.25
CA SER A 252 -4.77 -3.74 -23.89
C SER A 252 -5.24 -2.28 -23.79
N LEU A 253 -4.50 -1.36 -24.42
CA LEU A 253 -4.87 0.05 -24.46
C LEU A 253 -6.11 0.28 -25.32
N HIS A 254 -6.20 -0.40 -26.46
CA HIS A 254 -7.38 -0.31 -27.32
C HIS A 254 -8.65 -0.74 -26.56
N ASP A 255 -8.58 -1.86 -25.84
CA ASP A 255 -9.69 -2.38 -25.03
C ASP A 255 -10.09 -1.41 -23.90
N MET A 256 -9.11 -0.76 -23.26
CA MET A 256 -9.34 0.25 -22.23
C MET A 256 -10.04 1.51 -22.77
N PHE A 257 -9.69 1.97 -23.97
CA PHE A 257 -10.31 3.14 -24.60
C PHE A 257 -11.63 2.82 -25.30
N ALA A 258 -11.82 1.58 -25.76
CA ALA A 258 -13.03 1.14 -26.44
C ALA A 258 -14.22 1.00 -25.47
N ASN A 259 -13.98 0.58 -24.22
CA ASN A 259 -15.03 0.39 -23.23
C ASN A 259 -15.11 1.58 -22.26
N SER A 260 -16.20 2.35 -22.33
CA SER A 260 -16.40 3.55 -21.50
C SER A 260 -16.45 3.23 -20.00
N SER A 261 -16.93 2.04 -19.61
CA SER A 261 -16.95 1.61 -18.20
C SER A 261 -15.52 1.40 -17.67
N VAL A 262 -14.64 0.80 -18.48
CA VAL A 262 -13.23 0.55 -18.14
C VAL A 262 -12.45 1.86 -18.10
N LEU A 263 -12.72 2.80 -19.01
CA LEU A 263 -12.08 4.11 -18.99
C LEU A 263 -12.45 4.91 -17.72
N TYR A 264 -13.73 4.93 -17.35
CA TYR A 264 -14.19 5.62 -16.15
C TYR A 264 -13.61 5.00 -14.87
N SER A 265 -13.60 3.66 -14.76
CA SER A 265 -12.96 2.99 -13.64
C SER A 265 -11.45 3.26 -13.59
N SER A 266 -10.78 3.33 -14.74
CA SER A 266 -9.34 3.62 -14.82
C SER A 266 -9.01 5.01 -14.25
N ILE A 267 -9.82 6.04 -14.55
CA ILE A 267 -9.62 7.40 -14.00
C ILE A 267 -9.82 7.42 -12.47
N ILE A 268 -10.82 6.70 -11.97
CA ILE A 268 -11.06 6.55 -10.52
C ILE A 268 -9.87 5.84 -9.87
N ILE A 269 -9.39 4.75 -10.45
CA ILE A 269 -8.23 4.00 -9.95
C ILE A 269 -7.02 4.91 -9.87
N MET A 270 -6.65 5.58 -10.98
CA MET A 270 -5.51 6.50 -11.03
C MET A 270 -5.57 7.58 -9.94
N THR A 271 -6.74 8.20 -9.77
CA THR A 271 -6.94 9.26 -8.77
C THR A 271 -6.86 8.70 -7.34
N SER A 272 -7.52 7.55 -7.10
CA SER A 272 -7.55 6.92 -5.77
C SER A 272 -6.18 6.43 -5.32
N ILE A 273 -5.37 5.87 -6.24
CA ILE A 273 -4.00 5.42 -5.98
C ILE A 273 -3.10 6.60 -5.66
N ALA A 274 -3.16 7.68 -6.45
CA ALA A 274 -2.36 8.88 -6.20
C ALA A 274 -2.64 9.43 -4.79
N CYS A 275 -3.91 9.49 -4.38
CA CYS A 275 -4.28 9.88 -3.03
C CYS A 275 -3.83 8.86 -1.98
N PHE A 276 -3.99 7.55 -2.22
CA PHE A 276 -3.57 6.49 -1.32
C PHE A 276 -2.06 6.56 -1.03
N ASN A 277 -1.22 6.65 -2.05
CA ASN A 277 0.23 6.75 -1.85
C ASN A 277 0.65 8.08 -1.23
N PHE A 278 0.01 9.19 -1.60
CA PHE A 278 0.23 10.48 -0.92
C PHE A 278 -0.07 10.41 0.59
N PHE A 279 -1.24 9.89 0.99
CA PHE A 279 -1.59 9.76 2.40
C PHE A 279 -0.72 8.71 3.11
N GLY A 280 -0.33 7.63 2.42
CA GLY A 280 0.53 6.58 2.97
C GLY A 280 1.93 7.08 3.31
N ILE A 281 2.55 7.84 2.41
CA ILE A 281 3.85 8.47 2.65
C ILE A 281 3.72 9.56 3.72
N THR A 282 2.66 10.37 3.68
CA THR A 282 2.42 11.41 4.70
C THR A 282 2.26 10.82 6.10
N LEU A 283 1.57 9.68 6.22
CA LEU A 283 1.45 8.92 7.46
C LEU A 283 2.80 8.37 7.92
N THR A 284 3.56 7.79 7.00
CA THR A 284 4.91 7.26 7.29
C THR A 284 5.84 8.37 7.77
N ASN A 285 5.75 9.57 7.18
CA ASN A 285 6.54 10.74 7.57
C ASN A 285 6.17 11.31 8.94
N SER A 286 4.90 11.19 9.32
CA SER A 286 4.40 11.72 10.60
C SER A 286 4.50 10.69 11.73
N MET A 287 4.64 9.41 11.40
CA MET A 287 4.72 8.29 12.33
C MET A 287 5.86 7.36 11.90
N ASN A 288 5.56 6.13 11.46
CA ASN A 288 6.55 5.18 10.95
C ASN A 288 5.91 4.19 9.95
N ALA A 289 6.73 3.37 9.28
CA ALA A 289 6.27 2.39 8.29
C ALA A 289 5.40 1.30 8.91
N THR A 290 5.66 0.91 10.16
CA THR A 290 4.89 -0.14 10.85
C THR A 290 3.45 0.31 11.08
N VAL A 291 3.24 1.55 11.53
CA VAL A 291 1.92 2.17 11.66
C VAL A 291 1.23 2.26 10.31
N ARG A 292 1.93 2.70 9.25
CA ARG A 292 1.37 2.71 7.88
C ARG A 292 0.85 1.32 7.49
N SER A 293 1.65 0.27 7.71
CA SER A 293 1.27 -1.09 7.35
C SER A 293 0.06 -1.62 8.14
N THR A 294 0.00 -1.38 9.45
CA THR A 294 -1.16 -1.80 10.29
C THR A 294 -2.44 -1.07 9.88
N ILE A 295 -2.36 0.23 9.59
CA ILE A 295 -3.51 1.02 9.13
C ILE A 295 -3.95 0.59 7.73
N ASP A 296 -3.03 0.30 6.81
CA ASP A 296 -3.39 -0.21 5.47
C ASP A 296 -4.12 -1.56 5.57
N THR A 297 -3.76 -2.44 6.50
CA THR A 297 -4.51 -3.69 6.67
C THR A 297 -5.96 -3.49 7.12
N CYS A 298 -6.28 -2.40 7.85
CA CYS A 298 -7.65 -2.07 8.24
C CYS A 298 -8.57 -1.80 7.04
N ARG A 299 -8.03 -1.43 5.88
CA ARG A 299 -8.80 -1.29 4.63
C ARG A 299 -9.58 -2.55 4.29
N THR A 300 -9.02 -3.74 4.57
CA THR A 300 -9.64 -5.02 4.23
C THR A 300 -11.02 -5.19 4.87
N LEU A 301 -11.23 -4.62 6.08
CA LEU A 301 -12.54 -4.58 6.72
C LEU A 301 -13.54 -3.73 5.93
N LEU A 302 -13.15 -2.54 5.46
CA LEU A 302 -14.06 -1.70 4.68
C LEU A 302 -14.43 -2.36 3.34
N VAL A 303 -13.47 -2.97 2.67
CA VAL A 303 -13.71 -3.72 1.43
C VAL A 303 -14.70 -4.87 1.67
N TRP A 304 -14.56 -5.58 2.80
CA TRP A 304 -15.49 -6.63 3.18
C TRP A 304 -16.90 -6.09 3.47
N LEU A 305 -17.03 -5.00 4.24
CA LEU A 305 -18.33 -4.38 4.54
C LEU A 305 -19.06 -3.93 3.27
N VAL A 306 -18.34 -3.35 2.31
CA VAL A 306 -18.92 -2.97 1.01
C VAL A 306 -19.25 -4.20 0.16
N SER A 307 -18.41 -5.24 0.19
CA SER A 307 -18.71 -6.48 -0.52
C SER A 307 -19.95 -7.20 0.02
N LEU A 308 -20.19 -7.12 1.34
CA LEU A 308 -21.43 -7.60 1.96
C LEU A 308 -22.64 -6.75 1.54
N SER A 309 -22.52 -5.42 1.52
CA SER A 309 -23.65 -4.54 1.16
C SER A 309 -24.05 -4.66 -0.31
N LEU A 310 -23.11 -4.98 -1.19
CA LEU A 310 -23.35 -5.29 -2.61
C LEU A 310 -23.82 -6.73 -2.85
N GLY A 311 -23.86 -7.58 -1.82
CA GLY A 311 -24.24 -8.99 -1.94
C GLY A 311 -23.20 -9.88 -2.63
N TRP A 312 -21.95 -9.43 -2.74
CA TRP A 312 -20.84 -10.20 -3.33
C TRP A 312 -20.31 -11.29 -2.40
N GLU A 313 -20.46 -11.12 -1.09
CA GLU A 313 -20.04 -12.09 -0.08
C GLU A 313 -21.16 -12.39 0.91
N SER A 314 -21.12 -13.58 1.51
CA SER A 314 -22.02 -13.96 2.60
C SER A 314 -21.40 -13.68 3.96
N PHE A 315 -22.22 -13.30 4.94
CA PHE A 315 -21.74 -13.03 6.30
C PHE A 315 -21.22 -14.30 6.97
N LYS A 316 -19.94 -14.26 7.40
CA LYS A 316 -19.29 -15.31 8.18
C LYS A 316 -18.88 -14.77 9.54
N PHE A 317 -19.37 -15.38 10.62
CA PHE A 317 -19.12 -14.90 11.99
C PHE A 317 -17.63 -14.92 12.37
N ILE A 318 -16.89 -15.97 11.98
CA ILE A 318 -15.45 -16.08 12.25
C ILE A 318 -14.65 -14.98 11.53
N GLN A 319 -15.11 -14.53 10.36
CA GLN A 319 -14.49 -13.44 9.59
C GLN A 319 -14.70 -12.10 10.32
N PHE A 320 -15.90 -11.88 10.85
CA PHE A 320 -16.21 -10.71 11.68
C PHE A 320 -15.31 -10.63 12.93
N VAL A 321 -15.13 -11.75 13.64
CA VAL A 321 -14.22 -11.82 14.80
C VAL A 321 -12.78 -11.48 14.38
N GLY A 322 -12.31 -12.04 13.25
CA GLY A 322 -10.98 -11.73 12.73
C GLY A 322 -10.78 -10.25 12.43
N PHE A 323 -11.75 -9.58 11.79
CA PHE A 323 -11.68 -8.14 11.55
C PHE A 323 -11.77 -7.31 12.84
N ALA A 324 -12.59 -7.71 13.81
CA ALA A 324 -12.66 -7.04 15.10
C ALA A 324 -11.30 -7.09 15.83
N MET A 325 -10.62 -8.24 15.79
CA MET A 325 -9.27 -8.40 16.32
C MET A 325 -8.25 -7.56 15.57
N LEU A 326 -8.33 -7.52 14.23
CA LEU A 326 -7.47 -6.68 13.39
C LEU A 326 -7.59 -5.19 13.78
N VAL A 327 -8.81 -4.66 13.86
CA VAL A 327 -9.04 -3.26 14.24
C VAL A 327 -8.58 -3.00 15.67
N LEU A 328 -8.91 -3.89 16.61
CA LEU A 328 -8.49 -3.75 18.00
C LEU A 328 -6.96 -3.72 18.12
N GLY A 329 -6.27 -4.65 17.46
CA GLY A 329 -4.81 -4.71 17.46
C GLY A 329 -4.18 -3.47 16.85
N THR A 330 -4.73 -2.93 15.75
CA THR A 330 -4.23 -1.70 15.14
C THR A 330 -4.45 -0.48 16.05
N LEU A 331 -5.60 -0.39 16.74
CA LEU A 331 -5.87 0.70 17.69
C LEU A 331 -4.98 0.63 18.93
N LEU A 332 -4.69 -0.57 19.44
CA LEU A 332 -3.76 -0.81 20.55
C LEU A 332 -2.33 -0.46 20.14
N PHE A 333 -1.88 -0.92 18.97
CA PHE A 333 -0.55 -0.64 18.45
C PHE A 333 -0.30 0.86 18.26
N ASN A 334 -1.30 1.58 17.77
CA ASN A 334 -1.23 3.03 17.54
C ASN A 334 -1.45 3.87 18.81
N GLY A 335 -1.70 3.23 19.97
CA GLY A 335 -1.97 3.91 21.23
C GLY A 335 -3.26 4.74 21.25
N ALA A 336 -4.19 4.49 20.31
CA ALA A 336 -5.49 5.15 20.27
C ALA A 336 -6.40 4.66 21.40
N ILE A 337 -6.25 3.40 21.80
CA ILE A 337 -6.86 2.84 23.01
C ILE A 337 -5.75 2.64 24.03
N THR A 338 -5.75 3.44 25.09
CA THR A 338 -4.84 3.27 26.23
C THR A 338 -5.48 2.31 27.24
N VAL A 339 -4.76 1.25 27.59
CA VAL A 339 -5.14 0.33 28.68
C VAL A 339 -4.58 0.85 30.00
N ASP A 340 -5.38 0.92 31.05
CA ASP A 340 -4.89 1.33 32.37
C ASP A 340 -3.75 0.41 32.84
N LYS A 341 -2.62 1.01 33.22
CA LYS A 341 -1.44 0.32 33.78
C LYS A 341 -1.79 -0.64 34.92
N ASN A 342 -2.80 -0.31 35.72
CA ASN A 342 -3.22 -1.09 36.88
C ASN A 342 -3.92 -2.41 36.52
N LYS A 343 -4.38 -2.57 35.27
CA LYS A 343 -4.99 -3.81 34.77
C LYS A 343 -4.00 -4.67 33.97
N LEU A 344 -2.79 -4.17 33.72
CA LEU A 344 -1.76 -4.87 32.95
C LEU A 344 -0.94 -5.79 33.87
N PRO A 345 -0.67 -7.04 33.45
CA PRO A 345 0.20 -7.91 34.22
C PRO A 345 1.61 -7.31 34.32
N LYS A 346 2.29 -7.52 35.47
CA LYS A 346 3.56 -6.83 35.83
C LYS A 346 4.67 -6.96 34.78
N TRP A 347 4.69 -8.04 33.99
CA TRP A 347 5.67 -8.26 32.92
C TRP A 347 5.45 -7.36 31.68
N LEU A 348 4.22 -6.89 31.48
CA LEU A 348 3.78 -6.01 30.39
C LEU A 348 3.78 -4.54 30.83
N ALA A 349 3.53 -4.28 32.11
CA ALA A 349 3.58 -2.93 32.70
C ALA A 349 5.01 -2.33 32.75
N LYS A 350 6.06 -3.18 32.75
CA LYS A 350 7.47 -2.74 32.84
C LYS A 350 7.95 -1.93 31.64
N ASP A 351 7.39 -2.22 30.46
CA ASP A 351 7.73 -1.55 29.19
C ASP A 351 6.54 -0.72 28.67
N TYR A 352 5.50 -0.49 29.50
CA TYR A 352 4.34 0.31 29.10
C TYR A 352 4.69 1.79 29.23
N PRO A 353 4.53 2.59 28.16
CA PRO A 353 4.92 4.00 28.17
C PRO A 353 4.26 4.69 29.38
N ASP A 354 5.08 5.14 30.34
CA ASP A 354 4.62 6.06 31.37
C ASP A 354 4.11 7.33 30.71
N ASP A 355 3.14 7.94 31.37
CA ASP A 355 2.36 9.04 30.82
C ASP A 355 3.27 10.15 30.26
N GLN A 356 2.94 10.57 29.04
CA GLN A 356 3.39 11.75 28.29
C GLN A 356 4.75 11.82 27.57
N ASP A 357 5.84 11.15 27.95
CA ASP A 357 7.15 11.43 27.29
C ASP A 357 7.70 10.35 26.33
N HIS A 358 7.21 9.11 26.34
CA HIS A 358 7.78 8.03 25.49
C HIS A 358 6.75 7.22 24.69
N ARG A 359 5.66 7.83 24.23
CA ARG A 359 4.85 7.21 23.17
C ARG A 359 5.54 7.46 21.83
N ILE A 360 5.54 6.49 20.92
CA ILE A 360 6.14 6.54 19.57
C ILE A 360 5.78 7.82 18.78
N ILE A 361 4.66 8.45 19.10
CA ILE A 361 4.20 9.73 18.52
C ILE A 361 5.09 10.92 18.96
N ASN A 362 5.77 10.83 20.11
CA ASN A 362 6.67 11.84 20.66
C ASN A 362 8.16 11.48 20.47
N VAL A 363 8.51 10.29 19.97
CA VAL A 363 9.92 9.89 19.72
C VAL A 363 10.50 10.56 18.46
N VAL A 364 9.67 11.27 17.69
CA VAL A 364 10.19 12.20 16.66
C VAL A 364 10.93 13.39 17.30
N ASP A 365 10.72 13.65 18.60
CA ASP A 365 11.32 14.78 19.32
C ASP A 365 12.51 14.39 20.23
N GLU A 366 12.96 13.14 20.29
CA GLU A 366 14.26 12.80 20.89
C GLU A 366 15.35 12.86 19.82
N GLU A 367 16.14 13.94 19.85
CA GLU A 367 17.41 14.03 19.14
C GLU A 367 18.24 12.78 19.46
N VAL A 368 18.35 11.88 18.49
CA VAL A 368 19.39 10.87 18.51
C VAL A 368 20.71 11.64 18.42
N GLU A 369 21.38 11.85 19.54
CA GLU A 369 22.80 12.18 19.57
C GLU A 369 23.55 11.05 18.85
N ARG A 370 23.71 11.22 17.54
CA ARG A 370 24.45 10.31 16.66
C ARG A 370 25.87 10.84 16.56
N PHE A 371 26.78 10.17 17.25
CA PHE A 371 28.22 10.23 16.97
C PHE A 371 28.54 9.74 15.55
#